data_AF-A0A165EP82-F1
#
_entry.id   AF-A0A165EP82-F1
#
_cell.length_a   1.000
_cell.length_b   1.000
_cell.length_c   1.000
_cell.angle_alpha   90.00
_cell.angle_beta   90.00
_cell.angle_gamma   90.00
#
_symmetry.space_group_name_H-M   'P 1'
#
loop_
_entity.id
_entity.type
_entity.pdbx_description
1 polymer ?
#
loop_
_entity_poly.entity_id
_entity_poly.type
_entity_poly.pdbx_seq_one_letter_code
_entity_poly.pdbx_strand_id
1 'polypeptide(L)'
;MLSEPIFAPVFPRLRFLEVDLSSLEGIEVATLLIHPNLGGIEIRDCLYGSILNNVPKPKWFSKLMDFQAKLTEARNLIDFSYAHGHVYSRHDFSAAPIFAHFRNLKAVHFWKLHLDQPIASDLISIPYLS
;
A
#
# COMPACT_ATOMS: atom_id res chain seq x y z
N MET A 1 27.13 -1.94 31.36
CA MET A 1 25.84 -1.25 31.15
C MET A 1 25.62 -1.15 29.65
N LEU A 2 24.70 -1.94 29.10
CA LEU A 2 24.31 -1.82 27.70
C LEU A 2 23.31 -0.67 27.64
N SER A 3 23.71 0.44 27.03
CA SER A 3 22.81 1.55 26.72
C SER A 3 21.72 1.02 25.79
N GLU A 4 20.49 0.94 26.28
CA GLU A 4 19.34 0.62 25.44
C GLU A 4 19.26 1.63 24.29
N PRO A 5 19.08 1.20 23.04
CA PRO A 5 18.89 2.11 21.94
C PRO A 5 17.58 2.89 22.16
N ILE A 6 17.72 4.21 22.33
CA ILE A 6 16.59 5.13 22.36
C ILE A 6 16.08 5.26 20.92
N PHE A 7 15.07 4.48 20.56
CA PHE A 7 14.34 4.67 19.31
C PHE A 7 13.39 5.87 19.45
N ALA A 8 13.94 7.07 19.30
CA ALA A 8 13.10 8.24 19.09
C ALA A 8 12.49 8.15 17.68
N PRO A 9 11.17 8.24 17.50
CA PRO A 9 10.58 8.26 16.17
C PRO A 9 11.13 9.47 15.41
N VAL A 10 11.83 9.23 14.29
CA VAL A 10 12.48 10.25 13.47
C VAL A 10 11.48 11.30 12.97
N PHE A 11 10.20 10.93 12.90
CA PHE A 11 9.12 11.79 12.41
C PHE A 11 7.91 11.75 13.34
N PRO A 12 7.96 12.31 14.56
CA PRO A 12 6.91 12.13 15.58
C PRO A 12 5.53 12.64 15.15
N ARG A 13 5.45 13.46 14.09
CA ARG A 13 4.23 14.01 13.51
C ARG A 13 3.87 13.41 12.15
N LEU A 14 4.56 12.37 11.69
CA LEU A 14 4.24 11.69 10.44
C LEU A 14 2.83 11.09 10.53
N ARG A 15 1.94 11.58 9.68
CA ARG A 15 0.54 11.15 9.58
C ARG A 15 0.21 10.57 8.22
N PHE A 16 0.91 11.03 7.19
CA PHE A 16 0.70 10.65 5.81
C PHE A 16 2.06 10.36 5.17
N LEU A 17 2.15 9.27 4.41
CA LEU A 17 3.35 8.86 3.70
C LEU A 17 3.02 8.66 2.23
N GLU A 18 3.69 9.41 1.36
CA GLU A 18 3.67 9.18 -0.08
C GLU A 18 4.90 8.39 -0.48
N VAL A 19 4.71 7.32 -1.25
CA VAL A 19 5.78 6.43 -1.71
C VAL A 19 5.61 6.06 -3.16
N ASP A 20 6.71 6.01 -3.89
CA ASP A 20 6.73 5.44 -5.22
C ASP A 20 6.80 3.91 -5.12
N LEU A 21 6.01 3.19 -5.91
CA LEU A 21 6.00 1.73 -5.97
C LEU A 21 7.40 1.15 -6.28
N SER A 22 8.24 1.88 -7.01
CA SER A 22 9.64 1.51 -7.27
C SER A 22 10.57 1.64 -6.05
N SER A 23 10.17 2.42 -5.04
CA SER A 23 10.94 2.68 -3.82
C SER A 23 10.55 1.82 -2.62
N LEU A 24 9.46 1.03 -2.73
CA LEU A 24 8.90 0.22 -1.63
C LEU A 24 9.81 -0.89 -1.09
N GLU A 25 10.86 -1.23 -1.82
CA GLU A 25 11.84 -2.25 -1.42
C GLU A 25 12.83 -1.72 -0.36
N GLY A 26 13.00 -0.39 -0.24
CA GLY A 26 13.92 0.23 0.71
C GLY A 26 13.61 -0.07 2.18
N ILE A 27 14.66 -0.25 2.99
CA ILE A 27 14.56 -0.44 4.46
C ILE A 27 13.96 0.80 5.12
N GLU A 28 14.25 1.97 4.55
CA GLU A 28 13.76 3.28 4.98
C GLU A 28 12.23 3.34 4.89
N VAL A 29 11.65 2.86 3.79
CA VAL A 29 10.20 2.85 3.59
C VAL A 29 9.52 1.93 4.59
N ALA A 30 10.07 0.73 4.82
CA ALA A 30 9.53 -0.21 5.81
C ALA A 30 9.48 0.41 7.21
N THR A 31 10.52 1.17 7.58
CA THR A 31 10.61 1.84 8.88
C THR A 31 9.57 2.96 9.04
N LEU A 32 9.14 3.60 7.94
CA LEU A 32 8.12 4.63 7.97
C LEU A 32 6.69 4.04 8.08
N LEU A 33 6.46 2.82 7.61
CA LEU A 33 5.15 2.15 7.70
C LEU A 33 4.78 1.74 9.12
N ILE A 34 5.77 1.34 9.93
CA ILE A 34 5.58 0.99 11.34
C ILE A 34 5.40 2.22 12.23
N HIS A 35 5.38 3.43 11.66
CA HIS A 35 5.31 4.65 12.43
C HIS A 35 3.96 4.75 13.16
N PRO A 36 3.95 4.93 14.50
CA PRO A 36 2.73 4.79 15.30
C PRO A 36 1.66 5.84 14.97
N ASN A 37 2.04 6.98 14.41
CA ASN A 37 1.10 8.05 14.06
C ASN A 37 0.68 8.03 12.59
N LEU A 38 1.19 7.09 11.79
CA LEU A 38 0.87 6.99 10.37
C LEU A 38 -0.58 6.53 10.21
N GLY A 39 -1.42 7.43 9.70
CA GLY A 39 -2.83 7.19 9.44
C GLY A 39 -3.16 7.10 7.95
N GLY A 40 -2.27 7.54 7.05
CA GLY A 40 -2.51 7.52 5.62
C GLY A 40 -1.27 7.11 4.82
N ILE A 41 -1.47 6.33 3.76
CA ILE A 41 -0.44 6.03 2.78
C ILE A 41 -0.96 6.25 1.37
N GLU A 42 -0.16 6.89 0.53
CA GLU A 42 -0.37 6.92 -0.91
C GLU A 42 0.79 6.23 -1.61
N ILE A 43 0.48 5.18 -2.37
CA ILE A 43 1.44 4.50 -3.22
C ILE A 43 1.21 4.98 -4.66
N ARG A 44 2.24 5.59 -5.25
CA ARG A 44 2.24 6.06 -6.64
C ARG A 44 2.98 5.09 -7.53
N ASP A 45 2.36 4.68 -8.62
CA ASP A 45 3.05 3.95 -9.69
C ASP A 45 3.44 4.91 -10.81
N CYS A 46 4.63 5.49 -10.69
CA CYS A 46 5.13 6.45 -11.67
C CYS A 46 5.46 5.83 -13.04
N LEU A 47 5.27 4.52 -13.23
CA LEU A 47 5.35 3.88 -14.55
C LEU A 47 4.15 4.19 -15.45
N TYR A 48 3.19 5.01 -14.99
CA TYR A 48 1.99 5.46 -15.69
C TYR A 48 2.17 6.06 -17.10
N GLY A 49 3.40 6.29 -17.58
CA GLY A 49 3.66 6.92 -18.88
C GLY A 49 4.85 6.36 -19.66
N SER A 50 5.60 5.38 -19.15
CA SER A 50 6.71 4.82 -19.93
C SER A 50 6.16 3.79 -20.91
N ILE A 51 6.13 4.17 -22.19
CA ILE A 51 5.87 3.33 -23.37
C ILE A 51 7.06 2.36 -23.52
N LEU A 52 7.27 1.49 -22.54
CA LEU A 52 8.20 0.38 -22.65
C LEU A 52 7.39 -0.84 -23.03
N ASN A 53 7.02 -0.90 -24.31
CA ASN A 53 6.18 -1.92 -24.94
C ASN A 53 6.70 -3.37 -24.77
N ASN A 54 7.87 -3.58 -24.16
CA ASN A 54 8.55 -4.87 -24.03
C ASN A 54 8.92 -5.27 -22.59
N VAL A 55 8.64 -4.44 -21.59
CA VAL A 55 8.83 -4.84 -20.19
C VAL A 55 7.51 -5.43 -19.71
N PRO A 56 7.46 -6.68 -19.20
CA PRO A 56 6.28 -7.17 -18.50
C PRO A 56 5.98 -6.16 -17.40
N LYS A 57 4.93 -5.35 -17.57
CA LYS A 57 4.56 -4.36 -16.56
C LYS A 57 4.45 -5.12 -15.25
N PRO A 58 5.23 -4.76 -14.21
CA PRO A 58 5.09 -5.40 -12.92
C PRO A 58 3.63 -5.26 -12.55
N LYS A 59 2.94 -6.38 -12.35
CA LYS A 59 1.54 -6.36 -11.93
C LYS A 59 1.53 -5.59 -10.62
N TRP A 60 0.91 -4.40 -10.59
CA TRP A 60 0.86 -3.58 -9.38
C TRP A 60 0.46 -4.41 -8.16
N PHE A 61 -0.47 -5.34 -8.37
CA PHE A 61 -0.95 -6.27 -7.37
C PHE A 61 0.14 -7.22 -6.87
N SER A 62 1.02 -7.74 -7.74
CA SER A 62 2.16 -8.58 -7.30
C SER A 62 3.12 -7.80 -6.42
N LYS A 63 3.46 -6.55 -6.80
CA LYS A 63 4.34 -5.71 -5.98
C LYS A 63 3.68 -5.30 -4.67
N LEU A 64 2.37 -5.03 -4.70
CA LEU A 64 1.60 -4.74 -3.49
C LEU A 64 1.50 -5.97 -2.58
N MET A 65 1.43 -7.18 -3.14
CA MET A 65 1.48 -8.45 -2.40
C MET A 65 2.86 -8.70 -1.79
N ASP A 66 3.95 -8.43 -2.52
CA ASP A 66 5.30 -8.49 -1.96
C ASP A 66 5.49 -7.47 -0.82
N PHE A 67 4.80 -6.34 -0.94
CA PHE A 67 4.75 -5.29 0.06
C PHE A 67 3.71 -5.52 1.17
N GLN A 68 2.81 -6.51 1.01
CA GLN A 68 1.70 -6.77 1.93
C GLN A 68 2.21 -7.04 3.33
N ALA A 69 3.26 -7.88 3.45
CA ALA A 69 3.85 -8.20 4.74
C ALA A 69 4.26 -6.94 5.51
N LYS A 70 4.94 -5.99 4.85
CA LYS A 70 5.35 -4.71 5.44
C LYS A 70 4.15 -3.81 5.73
N LEU A 71 3.16 -3.79 4.83
CA LEU A 71 1.93 -3.05 5.00
C LEU A 71 1.17 -3.51 6.24
N THR A 72 1.09 -4.81 6.55
CA THR A 72 0.36 -5.31 7.74
C THR A 72 0.89 -4.77 9.08
N GLU A 73 2.10 -4.21 9.09
CA GLU A 73 2.70 -3.58 10.27
C GLU A 73 2.16 -2.15 10.51
N ALA A 74 1.56 -1.51 9.50
CA ALA A 74 0.90 -0.21 9.59
C ALA A 74 -0.47 -0.30 10.27
N ARG A 75 -0.51 -0.73 11.53
CA ARG A 75 -1.75 -1.05 12.29
C ARG A 75 -2.70 0.14 12.48
N ASN A 76 -2.18 1.36 12.40
CA ASN A 76 -2.94 2.60 12.60
C ASN A 76 -3.40 3.23 11.28
N LEU A 77 -3.23 2.53 10.16
CA LEU A 77 -3.65 3.01 8.85
C LEU A 77 -5.18 3.16 8.81
N ILE A 78 -5.62 4.35 8.41
CA ILE A 78 -7.01 4.78 8.26
C ILE A 78 -7.33 5.01 6.78
N ASP A 79 -6.35 5.50 6.02
CA ASP A 79 -6.48 5.83 4.59
C ASP A 79 -5.40 5.10 3.79
N PHE A 80 -5.84 4.38 2.75
CA PHE A 80 -4.95 3.81 1.76
C PHE A 80 -5.32 4.36 0.38
N SER A 81 -4.33 4.89 -0.33
CA SER A 81 -4.49 5.39 -1.69
C SER A 81 -3.48 4.71 -2.61
N TYR A 82 -3.96 4.24 -3.77
CA TYR A 82 -3.11 3.79 -4.86
C TYR A 82 -3.39 4.67 -6.08
N ALA A 83 -2.35 5.32 -6.61
CA ALA A 83 -2.49 6.29 -7.68
C ALA A 83 -1.61 5.93 -8.87
N HIS A 84 -2.08 6.26 -10.07
CA HIS A 84 -1.30 6.20 -11.31
C HIS A 84 -0.85 4.79 -11.75
N GLY A 85 -1.49 3.71 -11.31
CA GLY A 85 -1.18 2.36 -11.80
C GLY A 85 -2.06 1.89 -12.96
N HIS A 86 -1.66 0.78 -13.60
CA HIS A 86 -2.57 -0.03 -14.42
C HIS A 86 -2.96 -1.30 -13.69
N VAL A 87 -4.27 -1.53 -13.51
CA VAL A 87 -4.76 -2.81 -12.98
C VAL A 87 -4.73 -3.85 -14.08
N TYR A 88 -3.70 -4.69 -14.08
CA TYR A 88 -3.73 -5.99 -14.74
C TYR A 88 -3.96 -7.04 -13.66
N SER A 89 -5.23 -7.34 -13.39
CA SER A 89 -5.58 -8.54 -12.64
C SER A 89 -5.38 -9.75 -13.57
N ARG A 90 -4.92 -10.87 -13.02
CA ARG A 90 -5.43 -12.15 -13.55
C ARG A 90 -6.74 -12.39 -12.83
N HIS A 91 -7.71 -13.02 -13.48
CA HIS A 91 -9.03 -13.32 -12.92
C HIS A 91 -9.00 -14.12 -11.59
N ASP A 92 -7.83 -14.60 -11.16
CA ASP A 92 -7.65 -15.45 -9.97
C ASP A 92 -7.16 -14.70 -8.71
N PHE A 93 -7.18 -13.36 -8.67
CA PHE A 93 -6.64 -12.58 -7.54
C PHE A 93 -7.71 -11.85 -6.71
N SER A 94 -7.49 -11.81 -5.39
CA SER A 94 -8.34 -11.18 -4.37
C SER A 94 -7.53 -10.13 -3.58
N ALA A 95 -8.10 -8.94 -3.43
CA ALA A 95 -7.67 -7.80 -2.61
C ALA A 95 -7.93 -7.97 -1.11
N ALA A 96 -8.89 -8.81 -0.72
CA ALA A 96 -9.27 -9.03 0.68
C ALA A 96 -8.08 -9.36 1.61
N PRO A 97 -7.11 -10.23 1.24
CA PRO A 97 -5.98 -10.54 2.11
C PRO A 97 -5.13 -9.32 2.48
N ILE A 98 -5.00 -8.33 1.58
CA ILE A 98 -4.18 -7.14 1.81
C ILE A 98 -4.83 -6.28 2.89
N PHE A 99 -6.14 -6.07 2.76
CA PHE A 99 -6.86 -5.12 3.60
C PHE A 99 -7.46 -5.73 4.88
N ALA A 100 -7.57 -7.06 4.95
CA ALA A 100 -8.09 -7.77 6.14
C ALA A 100 -7.31 -7.46 7.44
N HIS A 101 -6.06 -7.03 7.32
CA HIS A 101 -5.22 -6.70 8.47
C HIS A 101 -5.42 -5.27 9.00
N PHE A 102 -6.02 -4.37 8.23
CA PHE A 102 -6.23 -2.98 8.63
C PHE A 102 -7.61 -2.77 9.25
N ARG A 103 -7.76 -3.16 10.51
CA ARG A 103 -9.04 -3.00 11.24
C ARG A 103 -9.50 -1.55 11.39
N ASN A 104 -8.57 -0.60 11.26
CA ASN A 104 -8.84 0.83 11.38
C ASN A 104 -9.01 1.54 10.02
N LEU A 105 -8.84 0.82 8.92
CA LEU A 105 -8.96 1.38 7.58
C LEU A 105 -10.41 1.80 7.34
N LYS A 106 -10.59 3.04 6.93
CA LYS A 106 -11.90 3.64 6.64
C LYS A 106 -12.04 4.02 5.18
N ALA A 107 -10.92 4.16 4.48
CA ALA A 107 -10.93 4.61 3.10
C ALA A 107 -9.87 3.86 2.28
N VAL A 108 -10.29 3.43 1.09
CA VAL A 108 -9.42 2.88 0.05
C VAL A 108 -9.72 3.63 -1.24
N HIS A 109 -8.72 4.34 -1.75
CA HIS A 109 -8.84 5.14 -2.96
C HIS A 109 -7.99 4.54 -4.09
N PHE A 110 -8.60 4.41 -5.26
CA PHE A 110 -7.90 4.03 -6.49
C PHE A 110 -8.03 5.17 -7.50
N TRP A 111 -6.94 5.91 -7.70
CA TRP A 111 -6.91 7.05 -8.60
C TRP A 111 -6.38 6.67 -9.99
N LYS A 112 -7.18 6.99 -11.02
CA LYS A 112 -6.83 6.76 -12.44
C LYS A 112 -6.54 5.27 -12.75
N LEU A 113 -7.22 4.38 -12.03
CA LEU A 113 -7.14 2.94 -12.15
C LEU A 113 -8.46 2.38 -12.66
N HIS A 114 -8.38 1.49 -13.64
CA HIS A 114 -9.54 0.73 -14.09
C HIS A 114 -9.70 -0.50 -13.19
N LEU A 115 -10.57 -0.43 -12.19
CA LEU A 115 -10.90 -1.61 -11.36
C LEU A 115 -11.77 -2.58 -12.18
N ASP A 116 -11.40 -3.86 -12.19
CA ASP A 116 -12.28 -4.89 -12.73
C ASP A 116 -13.37 -5.29 -11.72
N GLN A 117 -14.43 -5.93 -12.20
CA GLN A 117 -15.58 -6.30 -11.36
C GLN A 117 -15.21 -7.26 -10.21
N PRO A 118 -14.33 -8.26 -10.38
CA PRO A 118 -13.89 -9.11 -9.28
C PRO A 118 -13.21 -8.33 -8.15
N ILE A 119 -12.24 -7.45 -8.45
CA ILE A 119 -11.54 -6.68 -7.41
C ILE A 119 -12.49 -5.71 -6.72
N ALA A 120 -13.37 -5.04 -7.47
CA ALA A 120 -14.37 -4.15 -6.89
C ALA A 120 -15.31 -4.91 -5.92
N SER A 121 -15.78 -6.09 -6.32
CA SER A 121 -16.66 -6.92 -5.48
C SER A 121 -15.97 -7.40 -4.21
N ASP A 122 -14.70 -7.78 -4.34
CA ASP A 122 -13.88 -8.22 -3.22
C ASP A 122 -13.60 -7.09 -2.22
N LEU A 123 -13.34 -5.87 -2.71
CA LEU A 123 -13.16 -4.68 -1.87
C LEU A 123 -14.43 -4.34 -1.07
N ILE A 124 -15.61 -4.42 -1.71
CA ILE A 124 -16.90 -4.17 -1.07
C ILE A 124 -17.19 -5.21 0.03
N SER A 125 -16.63 -6.42 -0.10
CA SER A 125 -16.84 -7.49 0.89
C SER A 125 -16.06 -7.30 2.20
N ILE A 126 -15.14 -6.33 2.27
CA ILE A 126 -14.31 -6.08 3.45
C ILE A 126 -15.15 -5.34 4.51
N PRO A 127 -15.42 -5.95 5.69
CA PRO A 127 -16.41 -5.42 6.65
C PRO A 127 -16.08 -4.05 7.26
N TYR A 128 -14.82 -3.64 7.21
CA TYR A 128 -14.36 -2.38 7.80
C TYR A 128 -14.37 -1.21 6.80
N LEU A 129 -14.66 -1.49 5.52
CA LEU A 129 -14.69 -0.50 4.43
C LEU A 129 -16.11 -0.15 3.95
N SER A 130 -17.13 -0.75 4.58
CA SER A 130 -18.56 -0.60 4.26
C SER A 130 -19.29 0.32 5.21
#